data_AF-A0A5R8P8C1-F1
#
_entry.id   AF-A0A5R8P8C1-F1
#
_cell.length_a   1.000
_cell.length_b   1.000
_cell.length_c   1.000
_cell.angle_alpha   90.00
_cell.angle_beta   90.00
_cell.angle_gamma   90.00
#
_symmetry.space_group_name_H-M   'P 1'
#
loop_
_entity.id
_entity.type
_entity.pdbx_description
1 polymer ?
#
loop_
_entity_poly.entity_id
_entity_poly.type
_entity_poly.pdbx_seq_one_letter_code
_entity_poly.pdbx_strand_id
1 'polypeptide(L)'
;MTAVNAPTCAVSAVPVRDEAATRLFVEVLSLELWHLERMAFLAATCADRIPRSRWTIHVGVALEQCFDEAMVRRWERVNALARAADLTAAEADALWGAGAEGVRRIHAVAMRGWTEQTLTQEWINYASSTQGPAIPSSAATRANAARVCAPIAPPPQQMIATARMELSRTSSPRGETSRPHQRPPQNDTARSAGKHMPSPPPTGAPNDDSSATEAEYATDRGPGP
;
A
#
# COMPACT_ATOMS: atom_id res chain seq x y z
N MET A 1 -24.57 68.49 -20.11
CA MET A 1 -24.09 67.27 -19.42
C MET A 1 -25.08 66.16 -19.73
N THR A 2 -24.64 65.07 -20.35
CA THR A 2 -25.53 63.98 -20.76
C THR A 2 -24.74 62.68 -20.66
N ALA A 3 -25.05 61.84 -19.67
CA ALA A 3 -24.33 60.58 -19.46
C ALA A 3 -24.94 59.47 -20.33
N VAL A 4 -24.14 58.84 -21.18
CA VAL A 4 -24.55 57.65 -21.94
C VAL A 4 -24.30 56.41 -21.07
N ASN A 5 -25.37 55.89 -20.46
CA ASN A 5 -25.32 54.60 -19.78
C ASN A 5 -25.22 53.48 -20.80
N ALA A 6 -24.01 52.95 -21.00
CA ALA A 6 -23.82 51.70 -21.74
C ALA A 6 -24.30 50.51 -20.85
N PRO A 7 -25.15 49.61 -21.35
CA PRO A 7 -25.53 48.42 -20.62
C PRO A 7 -24.35 47.45 -20.58
N THR A 8 -23.70 47.32 -19.43
CA THR A 8 -22.71 46.27 -19.18
C THR A 8 -23.40 44.91 -19.24
N CYS A 9 -23.28 44.23 -20.37
CA CYS A 9 -23.73 42.84 -20.52
C CYS A 9 -22.86 41.96 -19.64
N ALA A 10 -23.30 41.75 -18.39
CA ALA A 10 -22.66 40.87 -17.43
C ALA A 10 -22.86 39.42 -17.88
N VAL A 11 -21.98 38.95 -18.77
CA VAL A 11 -21.87 37.53 -19.11
C VAL A 11 -21.56 36.77 -17.82
N SER A 12 -22.59 36.15 -17.26
CA SER A 12 -22.45 35.26 -16.11
C SER A 12 -21.70 34.01 -16.59
N ALA A 13 -20.37 34.08 -16.48
CA ALA A 13 -19.48 33.00 -16.87
C ALA A 13 -19.68 31.83 -15.90
N VAL A 14 -20.63 30.96 -16.22
CA VAL A 14 -20.80 29.67 -15.56
C VAL A 14 -19.45 28.95 -15.63
N PRO A 15 -18.83 28.60 -14.48
CA PRO A 15 -17.53 27.94 -14.47
C PRO A 15 -17.69 26.51 -14.94
N VAL A 16 -17.62 26.31 -16.26
CA VAL A 16 -17.49 24.98 -16.87
C VAL A 16 -16.23 24.34 -16.30
N ARG A 17 -16.37 23.16 -15.69
CA ARG A 17 -15.21 22.39 -15.23
C ARG A 17 -14.33 22.07 -16.44
N ASP A 18 -13.04 22.34 -16.33
CA ASP A 18 -12.06 21.83 -17.29
C ASP A 18 -11.89 20.34 -17.02
N GLU A 19 -12.68 19.52 -17.72
CA GLU A 19 -12.70 18.06 -17.58
C GLU A 19 -11.31 17.41 -17.72
N ALA A 20 -10.40 18.01 -18.51
CA ALA A 20 -9.04 17.52 -18.65
C ALA A 20 -8.19 17.83 -17.40
N ALA A 21 -8.28 19.06 -16.88
CA ALA A 21 -7.63 19.42 -15.63
C ALA A 21 -8.21 18.66 -14.42
N THR A 22 -9.54 18.52 -14.34
CA THR A 22 -10.22 17.75 -13.28
C THR A 22 -9.78 16.29 -13.30
N ARG A 23 -9.71 15.64 -14.47
CA ARG A 23 -9.19 14.27 -14.59
C ARG A 23 -7.75 14.16 -14.10
N LEU A 24 -6.87 15.07 -14.51
CA LEU A 24 -5.47 15.09 -14.06
C LEU A 24 -5.37 15.25 -12.52
N PHE A 25 -6.23 16.07 -11.90
CA PHE A 25 -6.28 16.17 -10.45
C PHE A 25 -6.76 14.88 -9.77
N VAL A 26 -7.73 14.16 -10.34
CA VAL A 26 -8.20 12.86 -9.83
C VAL A 26 -7.14 11.75 -9.98
N GLU A 27 -6.38 11.75 -11.08
CA GLU A 27 -5.27 10.81 -11.30
C GLU A 27 -4.14 11.03 -10.28
N VAL A 28 -3.70 12.28 -10.08
CA VAL A 28 -2.67 12.60 -9.08
C VAL A 28 -3.20 12.39 -7.65
N LEU A 29 -4.47 12.69 -7.37
CA LEU A 29 -5.13 12.43 -6.08
C LEU A 29 -5.10 10.93 -5.74
N SER A 30 -5.39 10.07 -6.72
CA SER A 30 -5.41 8.61 -6.56
C SER A 30 -4.02 8.06 -6.20
N LEU A 31 -2.98 8.55 -6.87
CA LEU A 31 -1.58 8.22 -6.56
C LEU A 31 -1.17 8.69 -5.15
N GLU A 32 -1.53 9.93 -4.79
CA GLU A 32 -1.21 10.48 -3.47
C GLU A 32 -1.92 9.75 -2.33
N LEU A 33 -3.18 9.38 -2.54
CA LEU A 33 -3.97 8.61 -1.58
C LEU A 33 -3.40 7.19 -1.39
N TRP A 34 -3.00 6.53 -2.47
CA TRP A 34 -2.33 5.22 -2.41
C TRP A 34 -1.04 5.25 -1.58
N HIS A 35 -0.23 6.29 -1.75
CA HIS A 35 0.96 6.48 -0.90
C HIS A 35 0.60 6.84 0.55
N LEU A 36 -0.46 7.62 0.80
CA LEU A 36 -0.88 8.00 2.15
C LEU A 36 -1.45 6.79 2.93
N GLU A 37 -2.27 5.95 2.31
CA GLU A 37 -2.70 4.65 2.86
C GLU A 37 -1.48 3.74 3.09
N ARG A 38 -0.56 3.63 2.13
CA ARG A 38 0.69 2.83 2.30
C ARG A 38 1.53 3.31 3.49
N MET A 39 1.64 4.61 3.73
CA MET A 39 2.30 5.18 4.92
C MET A 39 1.54 4.83 6.21
N ALA A 40 0.21 4.91 6.22
CA ALA A 40 -0.62 4.52 7.37
C ALA A 40 -0.45 3.04 7.73
N PHE A 41 -0.42 2.16 6.72
CA PHE A 41 -0.18 0.73 6.88
C PHE A 41 1.25 0.40 7.33
N LEU A 42 2.25 1.15 6.88
CA LEU A 42 3.63 1.01 7.33
C LEU A 42 3.77 1.39 8.81
N ALA A 43 3.27 2.57 9.21
CA ALA A 43 3.25 3.02 10.60
C ALA A 43 2.53 2.02 11.53
N ALA A 44 1.35 1.55 11.13
CA ALA A 44 0.60 0.54 11.88
C ALA A 44 1.35 -0.80 11.97
N THR A 45 2.09 -1.21 10.94
CA THR A 45 2.87 -2.46 10.93
C THR A 45 4.09 -2.39 11.84
N CYS A 46 4.84 -1.28 11.83
CA CYS A 46 5.99 -1.09 12.72
C CYS A 46 5.55 -1.06 14.19
N ALA A 47 4.52 -0.27 14.51
CA ALA A 47 3.95 -0.18 15.86
C ALA A 47 3.37 -1.52 16.37
N ASP A 48 2.97 -2.43 15.49
CA ASP A 48 2.48 -3.78 15.84
C ASP A 48 3.62 -4.83 15.94
N ARG A 49 4.74 -4.63 15.23
CA ARG A 49 5.93 -5.52 15.29
C ARG A 49 6.86 -5.22 16.48
N ILE A 50 7.03 -3.95 16.86
CA ILE A 50 7.91 -3.52 17.97
C ILE A 50 7.59 -4.23 19.30
N PRO A 51 6.33 -4.26 19.80
CA PRO A 51 6.02 -4.89 21.09
C PRO A 51 6.13 -6.42 21.12
N ARG A 52 6.41 -7.07 19.97
CA ARG A 52 6.52 -8.53 19.85
C ARG A 52 7.94 -9.00 19.54
N SER A 53 8.93 -8.12 19.68
CA SER A 53 10.34 -8.39 19.33
C SER A 53 10.53 -8.85 17.88
N ARG A 54 9.63 -8.43 16.98
CA ARG A 54 9.70 -8.66 15.52
C ARG A 54 10.15 -7.41 14.77
N TRP A 55 10.84 -6.54 15.49
CA TRP A 55 11.47 -5.31 15.05
C TRP A 55 12.75 -5.12 15.88
N THR A 56 13.88 -4.98 15.19
CA THR A 56 15.24 -4.97 15.74
C THR A 56 16.04 -3.77 15.24
N ILE A 57 15.68 -3.21 14.08
CA ILE A 57 16.30 -2.06 13.45
C ILE A 57 15.67 -0.78 14.01
N HIS A 58 16.34 -0.12 14.96
CA HIS A 58 15.86 1.16 15.47
C HIS A 58 15.95 2.25 14.39
N VAL A 59 14.80 2.79 14.00
CA VAL A 59 14.68 3.98 13.16
C VAL A 59 14.83 5.18 14.10
N GLY A 60 15.91 5.95 13.97
CA GLY A 60 16.21 7.02 14.93
C GLY A 60 15.17 8.14 14.93
N VAL A 61 14.91 8.75 16.09
CA VAL A 61 13.81 9.72 16.35
C VAL A 61 13.67 10.83 15.28
N ALA A 62 14.77 11.38 14.76
CA ALA A 62 14.71 12.40 13.70
C ALA A 62 14.10 11.88 12.39
N LEU A 63 14.28 10.59 12.08
CA LEU A 63 13.73 9.93 10.89
C LEU A 63 12.28 9.44 11.12
N GLU A 64 11.88 9.21 12.37
CA GLU A 64 10.47 9.07 12.76
C GLU A 64 9.73 10.41 12.57
N GLN A 65 10.31 11.52 13.03
CA GLN A 65 9.77 12.88 12.84
C GLN A 65 9.65 13.24 11.35
N CYS A 66 10.69 13.01 10.54
CA CYS A 66 10.62 13.24 9.09
C CYS A 66 9.54 12.40 8.39
N PHE A 67 9.23 11.20 8.89
CA PHE A 67 8.15 10.36 8.37
C PHE A 67 6.77 10.94 8.71
N ASP A 68 6.54 11.32 9.96
CA ASP A 68 5.27 11.94 10.40
C ASP A 68 5.02 13.25 9.64
N GLU A 69 6.03 14.11 9.50
CA GLU A 69 5.94 15.30 8.68
C GLU A 69 5.63 14.98 7.21
N ALA A 70 6.28 13.96 6.63
CA ALA A 70 5.99 13.53 5.25
C ALA A 70 4.55 13.03 5.09
N MET A 71 3.99 12.39 6.13
CA MET A 71 2.60 11.94 6.15
C MET A 71 1.63 13.13 6.22
N VAL A 72 1.92 14.13 7.04
CA VAL A 72 1.15 15.39 7.10
C VAL A 72 1.21 16.14 5.77
N ARG A 73 2.41 16.38 5.23
CA ARG A 73 2.60 17.01 3.90
C ARG A 73 1.81 16.28 2.81
N ARG A 74 1.79 14.94 2.83
CA ARG A 74 1.02 14.15 1.86
C ARG A 74 -0.49 14.28 2.06
N TRP A 75 -0.98 14.28 3.30
CA TRP A 75 -2.39 14.54 3.61
C TRP A 75 -2.84 15.95 3.19
N GLU A 76 -2.00 16.98 3.39
CA GLU A 76 -2.27 18.34 2.91
C GLU A 76 -2.41 18.38 1.38
N ARG A 77 -1.51 17.68 0.65
CA ARG A 77 -1.55 17.54 -0.81
C ARG A 77 -2.81 16.83 -1.29
N VAL A 78 -3.21 15.72 -0.66
CA VAL A 78 -4.48 15.02 -0.93
C VAL A 78 -5.67 15.98 -0.78
N ASN A 79 -5.71 16.76 0.30
CA ASN A 79 -6.77 17.75 0.52
C ASN A 79 -6.73 18.93 -0.47
N ALA A 80 -5.55 19.35 -0.94
CA ALA A 80 -5.43 20.36 -1.99
C ALA A 80 -5.94 19.83 -3.34
N LEU A 81 -5.58 18.59 -3.71
CA LEU A 81 -6.01 17.94 -4.96
C LEU A 81 -7.51 17.64 -4.98
N ALA A 82 -8.08 17.14 -3.88
CA ALA A 82 -9.53 16.91 -3.76
C ALA A 82 -10.34 18.21 -3.92
N ARG A 83 -9.84 19.34 -3.38
CA ARG A 83 -10.45 20.67 -3.61
C ARG A 83 -10.24 21.17 -5.04
N ALA A 84 -9.11 20.87 -5.68
CA ALA A 84 -8.86 21.23 -7.08
C ALA A 84 -9.70 20.42 -8.09
N ALA A 85 -10.05 19.18 -7.75
CA ALA A 85 -11.00 18.35 -8.48
C ALA A 85 -12.48 18.71 -8.19
N ASP A 86 -12.75 19.56 -7.19
CA ASP A 86 -14.09 19.92 -6.70
C ASP A 86 -14.91 18.66 -6.30
N LEU A 87 -14.26 17.79 -5.53
CA LEU A 87 -14.71 16.45 -5.16
C LEU A 87 -15.90 16.48 -4.20
N THR A 88 -16.99 15.77 -4.53
CA THR A 88 -18.18 15.67 -3.67
C THR A 88 -17.98 14.71 -2.49
N ALA A 89 -18.86 14.79 -1.50
CA ALA A 89 -18.86 13.88 -0.35
C ALA A 89 -19.08 12.39 -0.73
N ALA A 90 -19.80 12.11 -1.82
CA ALA A 90 -20.02 10.75 -2.29
C ALA A 90 -18.76 10.18 -2.98
N GLU A 91 -18.07 10.98 -3.78
CA GLU A 91 -16.78 10.60 -4.39
C GLU A 91 -15.68 10.47 -3.32
N ALA A 92 -15.72 11.29 -2.27
CA ALA A 92 -14.84 11.16 -1.10
C ALA A 92 -15.04 9.83 -0.36
N ASP A 93 -16.30 9.39 -0.12
CA ASP A 93 -16.58 8.08 0.48
C ASP A 93 -16.15 6.91 -0.42
N ALA A 94 -16.27 7.06 -1.74
CA ALA A 94 -15.75 6.08 -2.70
C ALA A 94 -14.21 5.99 -2.68
N LEU A 95 -13.49 7.10 -2.47
CA LEU A 95 -12.02 7.11 -2.45
C LEU A 95 -11.42 6.65 -1.11
N TRP A 96 -11.91 7.15 0.04
CA TRP A 96 -11.33 6.89 1.37
C TRP A 96 -12.33 6.47 2.45
N GLY A 97 -13.62 6.42 2.14
CA GLY A 97 -14.65 5.85 3.00
C GLY A 97 -14.77 4.34 2.81
N ALA A 98 -15.97 3.87 2.44
CA ALA A 98 -16.24 2.45 2.21
C ALA A 98 -15.52 1.89 0.96
N GLY A 99 -15.42 2.65 -0.12
CA GLY A 99 -14.83 2.16 -1.39
C GLY A 99 -13.34 1.81 -1.29
N ALA A 100 -12.63 2.39 -0.32
CA ALA A 100 -11.22 2.11 -0.04
C ALA A 100 -10.93 0.69 0.47
N GLU A 101 -11.92 -0.12 0.87
CA GLU A 101 -11.67 -1.42 1.52
C GLU A 101 -10.79 -2.36 0.66
N GLY A 102 -10.98 -2.36 -0.66
CA GLY A 102 -10.17 -3.15 -1.58
C GLY A 102 -8.68 -2.76 -1.57
N VAL A 103 -8.39 -1.46 -1.61
CA VAL A 103 -7.03 -0.90 -1.54
C VAL A 103 -6.39 -1.19 -0.18
N ARG A 104 -7.12 -0.95 0.91
CA ARG A 104 -6.67 -1.25 2.28
C ARG A 104 -6.35 -2.73 2.46
N ARG A 105 -7.15 -3.63 1.89
CA ARG A 105 -6.89 -5.08 1.92
C ARG A 105 -5.64 -5.46 1.13
N ILE A 106 -5.33 -4.79 0.01
CA ILE A 106 -4.08 -5.00 -0.75
C ILE A 106 -2.87 -4.56 0.09
N HIS A 107 -2.92 -3.39 0.74
CA HIS A 107 -1.86 -2.96 1.66
C HIS A 107 -1.70 -3.93 2.84
N ALA A 108 -2.80 -4.39 3.45
CA ALA A 108 -2.79 -5.35 4.56
C ALA A 108 -2.15 -6.71 4.19
N VAL A 109 -2.28 -7.14 2.92
CA VAL A 109 -1.58 -8.33 2.41
C VAL A 109 -0.11 -8.04 2.13
N ALA A 110 0.22 -6.90 1.51
CA ALA A 110 1.60 -6.52 1.22
C ALA A 110 2.47 -6.44 2.48
N MET A 111 2.01 -5.76 3.54
CA MET A 111 2.75 -5.59 4.80
C MET A 111 3.04 -6.90 5.56
N ARG A 112 2.36 -8.01 5.20
CA ARG A 112 2.65 -9.36 5.74
C ARG A 112 3.83 -10.00 5.04
N GLY A 113 3.92 -9.84 3.72
CA GLY A 113 5.00 -10.40 2.91
C GLY A 113 6.33 -9.66 3.07
N TRP A 114 6.32 -8.45 3.62
CA TRP A 114 7.53 -7.65 3.80
C TRP A 114 8.36 -8.09 5.00
N THR A 115 9.66 -8.24 4.75
CA THR A 115 10.69 -8.39 5.79
C THR A 115 10.86 -7.10 6.56
N GLU A 116 11.57 -7.17 7.69
CA GLU A 116 11.92 -5.98 8.46
C GLU A 116 12.73 -4.98 7.62
N GLN A 117 13.72 -5.47 6.86
CA GLN A 117 14.53 -4.67 5.94
C GLN A 117 13.68 -3.93 4.90
N THR A 118 12.67 -4.57 4.31
CA THR A 118 11.77 -3.92 3.34
C THR A 118 10.93 -2.81 4.01
N LEU A 119 10.42 -3.05 5.22
CA LEU A 119 9.66 -2.04 5.97
C LEU A 119 10.55 -0.85 6.36
N THR A 120 11.78 -1.09 6.84
CA THR A 120 12.75 -0.03 7.14
C THR A 120 13.13 0.77 5.90
N GLN A 121 13.40 0.11 4.77
CA GLN A 121 13.76 0.80 3.53
C GLN A 121 12.60 1.67 3.03
N GLU A 122 11.36 1.18 3.08
CA GLU A 122 10.18 1.99 2.76
C GLU A 122 10.00 3.16 3.73
N TRP A 123 10.28 2.98 5.03
CA TRP A 123 10.25 4.08 6.00
C TRP A 123 11.25 5.18 5.64
N ILE A 124 12.49 4.81 5.33
CA ILE A 124 13.54 5.72 4.85
C ILE A 124 13.07 6.41 3.56
N ASN A 125 12.54 5.66 2.59
CA ASN A 125 12.05 6.19 1.31
C ASN A 125 11.00 7.29 1.52
N TYR A 126 10.03 7.10 2.42
CA TYR A 126 9.00 8.11 2.72
C TYR A 126 9.54 9.29 3.54
N ALA A 127 10.33 9.03 4.58
CA ALA A 127 10.89 10.07 5.44
C ALA A 127 11.88 10.99 4.71
N SER A 128 12.61 10.45 3.72
CA SER A 128 13.50 11.21 2.84
C SER A 128 12.78 11.82 1.61
N SER A 129 11.49 11.55 1.40
CA SER A 129 10.72 12.07 0.26
C SER A 129 10.32 13.54 0.47
N THR A 130 11.25 14.45 0.16
CA THR A 130 11.02 15.91 0.25
C THR A 130 10.17 16.47 -0.87
N GLN A 131 10.03 15.76 -2.00
CA GLN A 131 9.26 16.18 -3.17
C GLN A 131 8.27 15.09 -3.60
N GLY A 132 6.98 15.30 -3.32
CA GLY A 132 5.91 14.69 -4.08
C GLY A 132 5.80 15.31 -5.48
N PRO A 133 5.05 14.70 -6.42
CA PRO A 133 4.89 15.23 -7.79
C PRO A 133 4.46 16.71 -7.82
N ALA A 134 4.85 17.47 -8.83
CA ALA A 134 4.41 18.85 -8.97
C ALA A 134 2.88 18.91 -9.05
N ILE A 135 2.22 19.65 -8.15
CA ILE A 135 0.77 19.87 -8.25
C ILE A 135 0.53 20.75 -9.50
N PRO A 136 -0.31 20.33 -10.46
CA PRO A 136 -0.56 21.13 -11.65
C PRO A 136 -1.07 22.53 -11.32
N SER A 137 -0.39 23.55 -11.86
CA SER A 137 -0.75 24.96 -11.65
C SER A 137 -1.91 25.36 -12.57
N SER A 138 -3.14 25.13 -12.12
CA SER A 138 -4.36 25.54 -12.83
C SER A 138 -4.94 26.84 -12.28
N ALA A 139 -6.03 27.32 -12.88
CA ALA A 139 -6.86 28.37 -12.29
C ALA A 139 -7.52 27.90 -10.98
N ALA A 140 -7.98 26.65 -10.91
CA ALA A 140 -8.58 26.06 -9.71
C ALA A 140 -7.58 25.92 -8.56
N THR A 141 -6.33 25.51 -8.84
CA THR A 141 -5.25 25.43 -7.85
C THR A 141 -4.98 26.80 -7.21
N ARG A 142 -4.93 27.86 -8.04
CA ARG A 142 -4.75 29.25 -7.56
C ARG A 142 -5.96 29.78 -6.80
N ALA A 143 -7.19 29.46 -7.24
CA ALA A 143 -8.41 29.88 -6.54
C ALA A 143 -8.57 29.21 -5.17
N ASN A 144 -8.17 27.95 -5.04
CA ASN A 144 -8.23 27.21 -3.77
C ASN A 144 -7.11 27.56 -2.78
N ALA A 145 -5.95 28.04 -3.25
CA ALA A 145 -4.85 28.45 -2.38
C ALA A 145 -5.22 29.57 -1.37
N ALA A 146 -6.27 30.35 -1.67
CA ALA A 146 -6.79 31.41 -0.80
C ALA A 146 -7.96 30.97 0.10
N ARG A 147 -8.40 29.70 0.07
CA ARG A 147 -9.60 29.23 0.80
C ARG A 147 -9.25 28.34 1.99
N VAL A 148 -9.57 28.82 3.20
CA VAL A 148 -9.61 28.01 4.41
C VAL A 148 -10.89 27.14 4.40
N CYS A 149 -10.82 26.01 3.71
CA CYS A 149 -11.84 24.95 3.77
C CYS A 149 -11.39 23.82 4.70
N ALA A 150 -12.34 23.19 5.38
CA ALA A 150 -12.10 21.99 6.19
C ALA A 150 -11.47 20.85 5.35
N PRO A 151 -10.67 19.96 5.95
CA PRO A 151 -10.15 18.79 5.26
C PRO A 151 -11.28 17.81 4.89
N ILE A 152 -11.15 17.19 3.73
CA ILE A 152 -12.09 16.21 3.17
C ILE A 152 -11.57 14.77 3.38
N ALA A 153 -10.24 14.60 3.37
CA ALA A 153 -9.59 13.31 3.62
C ALA A 153 -9.32 13.08 5.12
N PRO A 154 -9.51 11.85 5.66
CA PRO A 154 -9.27 11.53 7.06
C PRO A 154 -7.87 11.93 7.54
N PRO A 155 -7.71 12.45 8.77
CA PRO A 155 -6.40 12.82 9.30
C PRO A 155 -5.49 11.58 9.43
N PRO A 156 -4.15 11.73 9.31
CA PRO A 156 -3.19 10.62 9.32
C PRO A 156 -3.40 9.59 10.46
N GLN A 157 -3.67 10.06 11.68
CA GLN A 157 -3.89 9.19 12.84
C GLN A 157 -5.16 8.31 12.73
N GLN A 158 -6.21 8.80 12.06
CA GLN A 158 -7.41 8.01 11.77
C GLN A 158 -7.14 6.95 10.69
N MET A 159 -6.26 7.26 9.72
CA MET A 159 -5.82 6.30 8.71
C MET A 159 -4.95 5.20 9.36
N ILE A 160 -4.03 5.55 10.25
CA ILE A 160 -3.19 4.59 11.01
C ILE A 160 -4.08 3.67 11.87
N ALA A 161 -5.07 4.22 12.58
CA ALA A 161 -6.04 3.42 13.34
C ALA A 161 -6.84 2.47 12.45
N THR A 162 -7.27 2.92 11.27
CA THR A 162 -7.97 2.09 10.27
C THR A 162 -7.08 0.97 9.74
N ALA A 163 -5.83 1.29 9.36
CA ALA A 163 -4.85 0.32 8.89
C ALA A 163 -4.54 -0.76 9.95
N ARG A 164 -4.43 -0.38 11.23
CA ARG A 164 -4.27 -1.32 12.35
C ARG A 164 -5.47 -2.27 12.50
N MET A 165 -6.70 -1.79 12.27
CA MET A 165 -7.88 -2.65 12.24
C MET A 165 -7.83 -3.65 11.07
N GLU A 166 -7.43 -3.22 9.87
CA GLU A 166 -7.33 -4.11 8.70
C GLU A 166 -6.19 -5.14 8.81
N LEU A 167 -5.04 -4.76 9.37
CA LEU A 167 -3.97 -5.69 9.74
C LEU A 167 -4.45 -6.74 10.77
N SER A 168 -5.37 -6.36 11.67
CA SER A 168 -5.97 -7.27 12.64
C SER A 168 -7.03 -8.19 12.01
N ARG A 169 -7.93 -7.64 11.17
CA ARG A 169 -8.94 -8.42 10.40
C ARG A 169 -8.32 -9.49 9.52
N THR A 170 -7.16 -9.18 8.94
CA THR A 170 -6.42 -10.11 8.07
C THR A 170 -5.49 -11.08 8.82
N SER A 171 -5.28 -10.93 10.14
CA SER A 171 -4.42 -11.84 10.94
C SER A 171 -5.20 -12.90 11.72
N SER A 172 -6.51 -12.71 11.96
CA SER A 172 -7.36 -13.82 12.35
C SER A 172 -7.28 -14.93 11.31
N PRO A 173 -6.92 -16.18 11.67
CA PRO A 173 -6.98 -17.29 10.71
C PRO A 173 -8.45 -17.44 10.31
N ARG A 174 -8.75 -17.19 9.03
CA ARG A 174 -10.06 -17.52 8.45
C ARG A 174 -10.23 -19.01 8.63
N GLY A 175 -11.13 -19.38 9.52
CA GLY A 175 -10.93 -20.58 10.35
C GLY A 175 -10.58 -21.83 9.56
N GLU A 176 -9.64 -22.60 10.11
CA GLU A 176 -9.77 -24.04 10.05
C GLU A 176 -11.13 -24.39 10.65
N THR A 177 -12.14 -24.47 9.78
CA THR A 177 -13.30 -25.29 10.08
C THR A 177 -12.74 -26.69 10.22
N SER A 178 -12.55 -27.11 11.48
CA SER A 178 -12.20 -28.48 11.84
C SER A 178 -13.31 -29.40 11.34
N ARG A 179 -13.24 -29.71 10.04
CA ARG A 179 -14.14 -30.60 9.34
C ARG A 179 -13.94 -31.94 10.02
N PRO A 180 -14.87 -32.39 10.89
CA PRO A 180 -14.63 -33.59 11.66
C PRO A 180 -14.35 -34.70 10.66
N HIS A 181 -13.28 -35.46 10.86
CA HIS A 181 -12.99 -36.59 9.98
C HIS A 181 -14.13 -37.60 10.11
N GLN A 182 -15.10 -37.47 9.21
CA GLN A 182 -16.26 -38.33 9.10
C GLN A 182 -15.76 -39.64 8.50
N ARG A 183 -15.13 -40.43 9.36
CA ARG A 183 -14.60 -41.76 9.09
C ARG A 183 -15.71 -42.55 8.40
N PRO A 184 -15.54 -42.97 7.14
CA PRO A 184 -16.57 -43.74 6.47
C PRO A 184 -16.81 -45.04 7.27
N PRO A 185 -18.07 -45.50 7.40
CA PRO A 185 -18.36 -46.73 8.12
C PRO A 185 -17.60 -47.88 7.48
N GLN A 186 -16.79 -48.58 8.28
CA GLN A 186 -16.11 -49.79 7.84
C GLN A 186 -17.14 -50.91 7.77
N ASN A 187 -17.56 -51.27 6.55
CA ASN A 187 -18.40 -52.44 6.31
C ASN A 187 -17.54 -53.71 6.44
N ASP A 188 -17.42 -54.23 7.66
CA ASP A 188 -16.82 -55.53 7.92
C ASP A 188 -17.71 -56.65 7.34
N THR A 189 -17.35 -57.15 6.16
CA THR A 189 -17.90 -58.39 5.60
C THR A 189 -16.76 -59.20 5.01
N ALA A 190 -16.24 -60.14 5.79
CA ALA A 190 -15.09 -60.95 5.43
C ALA A 190 -15.44 -62.10 4.47
N ARG A 191 -14.52 -62.44 3.56
CA ARG A 191 -14.30 -63.85 3.20
C ARG A 191 -12.82 -64.14 2.90
N SER A 192 -12.40 -65.34 3.27
CA SER A 192 -11.01 -65.79 3.33
C SER A 192 -10.51 -66.45 2.04
N ALA A 193 -9.18 -66.68 2.00
CA ALA A 193 -8.33 -67.37 1.03
C ALA A 193 -7.75 -66.52 -0.14
N GLY A 194 -6.44 -66.56 -0.43
CA GLY A 194 -5.33 -67.14 0.36
C GLY A 194 -4.01 -67.37 -0.42
N LYS A 195 -2.93 -67.65 0.33
CA LYS A 195 -1.55 -68.06 -0.07
C LYS A 195 -0.51 -66.97 -0.44
N HIS A 196 0.75 -67.32 -0.10
CA HIS A 196 2.06 -66.81 -0.53
C HIS A 196 2.52 -65.36 -0.27
N MET A 197 3.22 -65.22 0.87
CA MET A 197 4.57 -64.63 0.96
C MET A 197 5.58 -65.39 0.05
N PRO A 198 6.66 -64.75 -0.48
CA PRO A 198 7.82 -64.37 0.35
C PRO A 198 8.55 -63.03 0.01
N SER A 199 9.52 -62.69 0.86
CA SER A 199 10.59 -61.67 0.73
C SER A 199 11.94 -62.33 1.14
N PRO A 200 13.14 -61.67 1.13
CA PRO A 200 13.56 -60.35 0.63
C PRO A 200 14.43 -60.53 -0.65
N PRO A 201 15.71 -60.10 -0.90
CA PRO A 201 16.72 -59.29 -0.17
C PRO A 201 17.02 -57.90 -0.83
N PRO A 202 17.92 -57.05 -0.25
CA PRO A 202 18.30 -55.73 -0.80
C PRO A 202 19.71 -55.68 -1.44
N THR A 203 19.95 -54.69 -2.34
CA THR A 203 21.28 -54.45 -2.96
C THR A 203 21.53 -52.96 -3.27
N GLY A 204 22.70 -52.44 -2.86
CA GLY A 204 23.53 -51.60 -3.74
C GLY A 204 23.29 -50.08 -3.84
N ALA A 205 23.95 -49.33 -2.96
CA ALA A 205 24.74 -48.14 -3.31
C ALA A 205 26.19 -48.42 -2.83
N PRO A 206 27.25 -47.67 -3.22
CA PRO A 206 27.28 -46.44 -4.04
C PRO A 206 28.25 -46.54 -5.26
N ASN A 207 28.44 -45.41 -5.95
CA ASN A 207 29.68 -44.86 -6.53
C ASN A 207 29.31 -43.40 -6.90
N ASP A 208 29.97 -42.31 -6.49
CA ASP A 208 31.39 -41.91 -6.45
C ASP A 208 32.03 -41.53 -7.80
N ASP A 209 32.69 -40.37 -7.71
CA ASP A 209 33.66 -39.67 -8.59
C ASP A 209 33.34 -39.36 -10.07
N SER A 210 33.35 -38.05 -10.37
CA SER A 210 33.83 -37.46 -11.62
C SER A 210 34.08 -35.96 -11.39
N SER A 211 35.35 -35.61 -11.20
CA SER A 211 35.79 -34.26 -10.83
C SER A 211 36.30 -33.42 -12.02
N ALA A 212 36.40 -32.10 -11.79
CA ALA A 212 37.21 -31.11 -12.52
C ALA A 212 36.86 -30.70 -13.98
N THR A 213 36.42 -29.45 -14.14
CA THR A 213 37.11 -28.36 -14.86
C THR A 213 36.28 -27.09 -14.65
N GLU A 214 36.72 -26.05 -13.94
CA GLU A 214 37.92 -25.20 -14.14
C GLU A 214 37.85 -24.35 -15.42
N ALA A 215 37.47 -23.07 -15.24
CA ALA A 215 37.46 -22.02 -16.25
C ALA A 215 37.60 -20.66 -15.56
N GLU A 216 38.85 -20.27 -15.25
CA GLU A 216 39.18 -18.93 -14.74
C GLU A 216 38.85 -17.83 -15.75
N TYR A 217 38.31 -16.71 -15.29
CA TYR A 217 38.29 -15.45 -16.05
C TYR A 217 38.42 -14.23 -15.12
N ALA A 218 39.66 -13.95 -14.73
CA ALA A 218 40.16 -12.59 -14.52
C ALA A 218 41.01 -12.22 -15.76
N THR A 219 41.29 -10.97 -16.13
CA THR A 219 41.19 -9.69 -15.42
C THR A 219 40.96 -8.57 -16.45
N ASP A 220 40.34 -7.46 -16.08
CA ASP A 220 40.86 -6.14 -16.49
C ASP A 220 40.61 -5.06 -15.42
N ARG A 221 41.44 -4.02 -15.40
CA ARG A 221 41.39 -2.86 -14.49
C ARG A 221 41.61 -1.56 -15.26
N GLY A 222 40.58 -0.73 -15.34
CA GLY A 222 40.70 0.66 -15.79
C GLY A 222 40.24 1.66 -14.71
N PRO A 223 41.14 2.50 -14.15
CA PRO A 223 40.78 3.61 -13.28
C PRO A 223 40.85 4.97 -14.01
N GLY A 224 39.91 5.86 -13.70
CA GLY A 224 39.88 7.27 -14.11
C GLY A 224 38.45 7.83 -14.05
N PRO A 225 38.27 9.17 -13.92
CA PRO A 225 39.30 10.20 -13.77
C PRO A 225 39.91 10.28 -12.35
#